data_AF-A0D1V8-F1
#
_entry.id   AF-A0D1V8-F1
#
_cell.length_a   1.000
_cell.length_b   1.000
_cell.length_c   1.000
_cell.angle_alpha   90.00
_cell.angle_beta   90.00
_cell.angle_gamma   90.00
#
_symmetry.space_group_name_H-M   'P 1'
#
loop_
_entity.id
_entity.type
_entity.pdbx_description
1 polymer ?
#
loop_
_entity_poly.entity_id
_entity_poly.type
_entity_poly.pdbx_seq_one_letter_code
_entity_poly.pdbx_strand_id
1 'polypeptide(L)'
;MSDNSSEENSTSSREINMQQMSIKLYVEMIDAKDNSSTYIEYFPSFDLGKMIQPNGINIFKLTHKLKELGIQLEGRTIAYYSYDCEMYINCGMDPVHCSYVIPFEEIKLNNQLRIKCLQTAISLIHLVMSEEMNEKVNKMKEQDGNDQQNLQQQGQENQKQCRRTKERRIGYIIEKVSKWREYYSGIMIDGESKRFTLEEAAQKVNISKKSLDDYLLQIRYGRKFGFNFNEHKNEKVGVLRAFVKKNNCTKKKKIKTE
;
A
#
# COMPACT_ATOMS: atom_id res chain seq x y z
N MET A 1 -29.11 -59.62 -35.11
CA MET A 1 -27.93 -58.74 -35.19
C MET A 1 -28.40 -57.37 -34.71
N SER A 2 -28.35 -57.16 -33.40
CA SER A 2 -27.29 -56.42 -32.68
C SER A 2 -27.72 -54.96 -32.53
N ASP A 3 -28.39 -54.59 -31.45
CA ASP A 3 -27.84 -54.16 -30.14
C ASP A 3 -26.91 -52.94 -30.20
N ASN A 4 -27.39 -51.90 -29.50
CA ASN A 4 -26.70 -51.05 -28.53
C ASN A 4 -25.84 -49.83 -28.94
N SER A 5 -26.32 -48.70 -28.39
CA SER A 5 -25.59 -47.74 -27.53
C SER A 5 -24.46 -46.88 -28.11
N SER A 6 -24.61 -45.56 -27.97
CA SER A 6 -23.78 -44.72 -27.08
C SER A 6 -24.10 -43.24 -27.36
N GLU A 7 -24.85 -42.58 -26.48
CA GLU A 7 -24.34 -41.71 -25.41
C GLU A 7 -24.35 -40.23 -25.81
N GLU A 8 -25.50 -39.60 -25.54
CA GLU A 8 -25.61 -38.15 -25.41
C GLU A 8 -24.82 -37.70 -24.17
N ASN A 9 -23.62 -37.16 -24.38
CA ASN A 9 -22.91 -36.41 -23.35
C ASN A 9 -23.59 -35.06 -23.13
N SER A 10 -24.71 -35.09 -22.39
CA SER A 10 -25.26 -33.93 -21.72
C SER A 10 -24.29 -33.51 -20.62
N THR A 11 -23.37 -32.62 -20.98
CA THR A 11 -22.53 -31.92 -20.01
C THR A 11 -23.44 -30.97 -19.26
N SER A 12 -24.05 -31.48 -18.18
CA SER A 12 -24.78 -30.72 -17.19
C SER A 12 -23.79 -29.78 -16.50
N SER A 13 -23.56 -28.64 -17.14
CA SER A 13 -23.05 -27.44 -16.49
C SER A 13 -24.05 -27.11 -15.40
N ARG A 14 -23.74 -27.53 -14.17
CA ARG A 14 -24.41 -27.07 -12.96
C ARG A 14 -24.27 -25.55 -12.94
N GLU A 15 -25.26 -24.86 -13.48
CA GLU A 15 -25.54 -23.47 -13.17
C GLU A 15 -25.85 -23.44 -11.67
N ILE A 16 -24.78 -23.32 -10.87
CA ILE A 16 -24.89 -23.11 -9.44
C ILE A 16 -25.69 -21.82 -9.31
N ASN A 17 -26.87 -21.93 -8.71
CA ASN A 17 -27.75 -20.82 -8.42
C ASN A 17 -26.99 -19.82 -7.53
N MET A 18 -26.30 -18.85 -8.15
CA MET A 18 -25.40 -17.89 -7.49
C MET A 18 -26.15 -16.87 -6.61
N GLN A 19 -27.46 -17.04 -6.44
CA GLN A 19 -28.33 -16.03 -5.83
C GLN A 19 -28.25 -15.96 -4.30
N GLN A 20 -27.59 -16.89 -3.61
CA GLN A 20 -27.42 -16.82 -2.17
C GLN A 20 -26.10 -17.48 -1.73
N MET A 21 -25.10 -16.66 -1.42
CA MET A 21 -23.84 -17.11 -0.83
C MET A 21 -23.71 -16.49 0.56
N SER A 22 -24.11 -17.24 1.59
CA SER A 22 -23.90 -16.84 2.99
C SER A 22 -22.56 -17.39 3.50
N ILE A 23 -21.75 -16.55 4.11
CA ILE A 23 -20.44 -16.94 4.66
C ILE A 23 -20.29 -16.50 6.12
N LYS A 24 -19.30 -17.05 6.82
CA LYS A 24 -18.84 -16.50 8.10
C LYS A 24 -17.92 -15.31 7.84
N LEU A 25 -18.21 -14.14 8.40
CA LEU A 25 -17.37 -12.96 8.23
C LEU A 25 -16.75 -12.54 9.57
N TYR A 26 -15.44 -12.35 9.57
CA TYR A 26 -14.68 -11.79 10.68
C TYR A 26 -14.14 -10.43 10.26
N VAL A 27 -14.41 -9.40 11.06
CA VAL A 27 -13.88 -8.04 10.85
C VAL A 27 -13.01 -7.67 12.04
N GLU A 28 -11.69 -7.67 11.81
CA GLU A 28 -10.69 -7.31 12.82
C GLU A 28 -10.38 -5.82 12.75
N MET A 29 -10.75 -5.09 13.78
CA MET A 29 -10.46 -3.68 13.97
C MET A 29 -9.22 -3.55 14.84
N ILE A 30 -8.16 -2.96 14.29
CA ILE A 30 -6.88 -2.81 15.00
C ILE A 30 -6.51 -1.34 15.05
N ASP A 31 -6.25 -0.82 16.25
CA ASP A 31 -5.62 0.48 16.43
C ASP A 31 -4.10 0.32 16.48
N ALA A 32 -3.38 1.02 15.60
CA ALA A 32 -1.92 1.01 15.59
C ALA A 32 -1.29 1.68 16.82
N LYS A 33 -2.04 2.53 17.53
CA LYS A 33 -1.55 3.22 18.75
C LYS A 33 -1.59 2.32 19.97
N ASP A 34 -2.50 1.35 19.98
CA ASP A 34 -2.69 0.45 21.10
C ASP A 34 -2.90 -0.98 20.59
N ASN A 35 -1.81 -1.75 20.55
CA ASN A 35 -1.87 -3.17 20.16
C ASN A 35 -2.77 -3.99 21.09
N SER A 36 -3.14 -3.49 22.28
CA SER A 36 -4.06 -4.17 23.19
C SER A 36 -5.54 -3.97 22.81
N SER A 37 -5.88 -2.95 22.02
CA SER A 37 -7.25 -2.67 21.58
C SER A 37 -7.53 -3.31 20.21
N THR A 38 -7.42 -4.64 20.12
CA THR A 38 -7.94 -5.39 18.96
C THR A 38 -9.39 -5.74 19.23
N TYR A 39 -10.29 -5.25 18.40
CA TYR A 39 -11.72 -5.58 18.44
C TYR A 39 -12.06 -6.46 17.25
N ILE A 40 -12.81 -7.55 17.45
CA ILE A 40 -13.21 -8.46 16.38
C ILE A 40 -14.73 -8.53 16.35
N GLU A 41 -15.31 -8.19 15.22
CA GLU A 41 -16.73 -8.35 14.96
C GLU A 41 -16.96 -9.61 14.14
N TYR A 42 -17.86 -10.46 14.61
CA TYR A 42 -18.14 -11.76 13.99
C TYR A 42 -19.58 -11.81 13.50
N PHE A 43 -19.74 -12.08 12.21
CA PHE A 43 -21.02 -12.33 11.57
C PHE A 43 -21.12 -13.82 11.22
N PRO A 44 -21.95 -14.60 11.92
CA PRO A 44 -22.06 -16.04 11.69
C PRO A 44 -22.67 -16.38 10.33
N SER A 45 -23.47 -15.47 9.77
CA SER A 45 -24.05 -15.57 8.44
C SER A 45 -24.09 -14.18 7.80
N PHE A 46 -23.30 -14.00 6.76
CA PHE A 46 -23.18 -12.76 6.02
C PHE A 46 -23.49 -13.01 4.53
N ASP A 47 -24.51 -12.34 4.00
CA ASP A 47 -24.94 -12.49 2.61
C ASP A 47 -24.06 -11.67 1.66
N LEU A 48 -23.38 -12.35 0.74
CA LEU A 48 -22.54 -11.75 -0.28
C LEU A 48 -23.26 -11.50 -1.61
N GLY A 49 -24.53 -11.92 -1.77
CA GLY A 49 -25.23 -11.95 -3.06
C GLY A 49 -25.17 -10.62 -3.83
N LYS A 50 -25.32 -9.49 -3.12
CA LYS A 50 -25.30 -8.13 -3.72
C LYS A 50 -23.89 -7.63 -4.10
N MET A 51 -22.84 -8.31 -3.65
CA MET A 51 -21.43 -7.92 -3.80
C MET A 51 -20.70 -8.73 -4.86
N ILE A 52 -21.35 -9.76 -5.41
CA ILE A 52 -20.83 -10.62 -6.47
C ILE A 52 -20.57 -9.81 -7.74
N GLN A 53 -19.42 -10.06 -8.34
CA GLN A 53 -19.00 -9.64 -9.67
C GLN A 53 -18.46 -10.86 -10.43
N PRO A 54 -18.30 -10.80 -11.77
CA PRO A 54 -17.84 -11.95 -12.56
C PRO A 54 -16.54 -12.58 -12.06
N ASN A 55 -15.65 -11.76 -11.49
CA ASN A 55 -14.30 -12.17 -11.08
C ASN A 55 -14.15 -12.34 -9.55
N GLY A 56 -15.24 -12.25 -8.77
CA GLY A 56 -15.19 -12.39 -7.31
C GLY A 56 -16.10 -11.44 -6.55
N ILE A 57 -15.77 -11.17 -5.29
CA ILE A 57 -16.52 -10.26 -4.41
C ILE A 57 -15.92 -8.87 -4.46
N ASN A 58 -16.75 -7.88 -4.77
CA ASN A 58 -16.33 -6.49 -4.81
C ASN A 58 -16.11 -5.93 -3.40
N ILE A 59 -14.86 -5.52 -3.11
CA ILE A 59 -14.47 -5.04 -1.77
C ILE A 59 -15.15 -3.72 -1.44
N PHE A 60 -15.31 -2.82 -2.40
CA PHE A 60 -15.97 -1.53 -2.19
C PHE A 60 -17.43 -1.70 -1.73
N LYS A 61 -18.18 -2.59 -2.39
CA LYS A 61 -19.55 -2.93 -1.98
C LYS A 61 -19.60 -3.59 -0.60
N LEU A 62 -18.64 -4.47 -0.32
CA LEU A 62 -18.49 -5.11 1.00
C LEU A 62 -18.28 -4.05 2.09
N THR A 63 -17.31 -3.15 1.92
CA THR A 63 -17.03 -2.09 2.90
C THR A 63 -18.21 -1.14 3.08
N HIS A 64 -18.95 -0.82 2.01
CA HIS A 64 -20.18 -0.03 2.13
C HIS A 64 -21.22 -0.72 3.01
N LYS A 65 -21.42 -2.03 2.81
CA LYS A 65 -22.37 -2.80 3.61
C LYS A 65 -21.95 -2.89 5.09
N LEU A 66 -20.66 -3.00 5.36
CA LEU A 66 -20.14 -2.97 6.73
C LEU A 66 -20.38 -1.62 7.42
N LYS A 67 -20.29 -0.50 6.69
CA LYS A 67 -20.68 0.82 7.20
C LYS A 67 -22.17 0.90 7.54
N GLU A 68 -23.04 0.33 6.70
CA GLU A 68 -24.48 0.23 6.98
C GLU A 68 -24.79 -0.58 8.26
N LEU A 69 -23.90 -1.51 8.62
CA LEU A 69 -24.00 -2.29 9.85
C LEU A 69 -23.41 -1.57 11.09
N GLY A 70 -22.88 -0.36 10.91
CA GLY A 70 -22.33 0.46 12.00
C GLY A 70 -20.81 0.34 12.19
N ILE A 71 -20.10 -0.39 11.32
CA ILE A 71 -18.64 -0.52 11.43
C ILE A 71 -17.96 0.76 10.94
N GLN A 72 -17.18 1.39 11.83
CA GLN A 72 -16.45 2.63 11.54
C GLN A 72 -15.17 2.38 10.73
N LEU A 73 -15.30 2.33 9.41
CA LEU A 73 -14.18 2.06 8.49
C LEU A 73 -13.41 3.32 8.04
N GLU A 74 -13.94 4.52 8.28
CA GLU A 74 -13.38 5.76 7.74
C GLU A 74 -11.91 5.97 8.13
N GLY A 75 -11.08 6.25 7.13
CA GLY A 75 -9.64 6.48 7.32
C GLY A 75 -8.85 5.24 7.74
N ARG A 76 -9.43 4.03 7.66
CA ARG A 76 -8.73 2.78 7.96
C ARG A 76 -8.17 2.14 6.69
N THR A 77 -7.03 1.48 6.82
CA THR A 77 -6.52 0.58 5.78
C THR A 77 -7.30 -0.73 5.83
N ILE A 78 -7.84 -1.16 4.69
CA ILE A 78 -8.60 -2.39 4.53
C ILE A 78 -7.71 -3.47 3.92
N ALA A 79 -7.73 -4.67 4.48
CA ALA A 79 -7.06 -5.84 3.94
C ALA A 79 -7.94 -7.08 4.13
N TYR A 80 -7.85 -8.07 3.24
CA TYR A 80 -8.48 -9.38 3.44
C TYR A 80 -7.41 -10.46 3.64
N TYR A 81 -7.73 -11.52 4.37
CA TYR A 81 -6.84 -12.67 4.51
C TYR A 81 -6.95 -13.58 3.29
N SER A 82 -5.85 -13.76 2.57
CA SER A 82 -5.70 -14.75 1.51
C SER A 82 -5.23 -16.07 2.14
N TYR A 83 -5.98 -17.14 1.91
CA TYR A 83 -5.62 -18.48 2.37
C TYR A 83 -4.55 -19.10 1.48
N ASP A 84 -4.60 -18.81 0.17
CA ASP A 84 -3.58 -19.29 -0.78
C ASP A 84 -2.18 -18.78 -0.43
N CYS A 85 -2.09 -17.53 0.06
CA CYS A 85 -0.83 -16.90 0.42
C CYS A 85 -0.56 -16.89 1.94
N GLU A 86 -1.47 -17.42 2.75
CA GLU A 86 -1.45 -17.36 4.22
C GLU A 86 -1.13 -15.96 4.79
N MET A 87 -1.68 -14.90 4.18
CA MET A 87 -1.38 -13.53 4.56
C MET A 87 -2.48 -12.53 4.22
N TYR A 88 -2.46 -11.37 4.90
CA TYR A 88 -3.36 -10.26 4.57
C TYR A 88 -2.90 -9.52 3.30
N ILE A 89 -3.80 -9.40 2.34
CA ILE A 89 -3.67 -8.64 1.10
C ILE A 89 -4.28 -7.26 1.29
N ASN A 90 -3.48 -6.21 1.11
CA ASN A 90 -3.90 -4.82 1.30
C ASN A 90 -4.74 -4.33 0.10
N CYS A 91 -5.94 -3.83 0.39
CA CYS A 91 -6.88 -3.29 -0.59
C CYS A 91 -6.80 -1.77 -0.72
N GLY A 92 -6.17 -1.09 0.24
CA GLY A 92 -6.03 0.37 0.28
C GLY A 92 -6.72 0.99 1.49
N MET A 93 -6.86 2.31 1.45
CA MET A 93 -7.60 3.07 2.47
C MET A 93 -9.09 3.05 2.13
N ASP A 94 -9.96 3.04 3.14
CA ASP A 94 -11.37 3.31 2.96
C ASP A 94 -11.61 4.80 2.59
N PRO A 95 -12.38 5.11 1.53
CA PRO A 95 -13.08 4.18 0.63
C PRO A 95 -12.13 3.49 -0.36
N VAL A 96 -12.24 2.16 -0.43
CA VAL A 96 -11.42 1.31 -1.31
C VAL A 96 -11.84 1.52 -2.78
N HIS A 97 -10.89 1.44 -3.73
CA HIS A 97 -11.23 1.58 -5.15
C HIS A 97 -12.16 0.45 -5.63
N CYS A 98 -13.15 0.78 -6.46
CA CYS A 98 -14.18 -0.17 -6.90
C CYS A 98 -13.66 -1.34 -7.76
N SER A 99 -12.42 -1.27 -8.26
CA SER A 99 -11.78 -2.35 -9.01
C SER A 99 -11.22 -3.48 -8.15
N TYR A 100 -11.17 -3.32 -6.83
CA TYR A 100 -10.65 -4.37 -5.95
C TYR A 100 -11.69 -5.47 -5.75
N VAL A 101 -11.27 -6.70 -6.06
CA VAL A 101 -12.11 -7.90 -6.02
C VAL A 101 -11.38 -9.00 -5.26
N ILE A 102 -12.10 -9.73 -4.40
CA ILE A 102 -11.62 -10.94 -3.74
C ILE A 102 -12.02 -12.13 -4.62
N PRO A 103 -11.08 -12.94 -5.13
CA PRO A 103 -11.38 -14.11 -5.93
C PRO A 103 -12.35 -15.07 -5.24
N PHE A 104 -13.21 -15.77 -5.98
CA PHE A 104 -14.18 -16.69 -5.40
C PHE A 104 -13.52 -17.91 -4.76
N GLU A 105 -12.38 -18.30 -5.30
CA GLU A 105 -11.54 -19.43 -4.86
C GLU A 105 -11.18 -19.27 -3.37
N GLU A 106 -10.80 -18.06 -2.97
CA GLU A 106 -10.44 -17.70 -1.59
C GLU A 106 -11.60 -17.88 -0.60
N ILE A 107 -12.83 -17.69 -1.07
CA ILE A 107 -14.04 -17.73 -0.22
C ILE A 107 -14.63 -19.14 -0.18
N LYS A 108 -14.63 -19.85 -1.31
CA LYS A 108 -15.22 -21.19 -1.43
C LYS A 108 -14.50 -22.23 -0.58
N LEU A 109 -13.17 -22.13 -0.46
CA LEU A 109 -12.38 -23.14 0.25
C LEU A 109 -12.74 -23.23 1.74
N ASN A 110 -12.99 -22.09 2.39
CA ASN A 110 -13.14 -22.05 3.85
C ASN A 110 -14.52 -21.59 4.32
N ASN A 111 -15.40 -21.17 3.41
CA ASN A 111 -16.70 -20.59 3.71
C ASN A 111 -16.64 -19.48 4.78
N GLN A 112 -15.50 -18.79 4.84
CA GLN A 112 -15.23 -17.72 5.78
C GLN A 112 -14.40 -16.63 5.10
N LEU A 113 -14.67 -15.38 5.46
CA LEU A 113 -13.90 -14.23 5.04
C LEU A 113 -13.37 -13.51 6.27
N ARG A 114 -12.10 -13.11 6.22
CA ARG A 114 -11.49 -12.29 7.27
C ARG A 114 -11.06 -10.97 6.67
N ILE A 115 -11.61 -9.89 7.20
CA ILE A 115 -11.26 -8.52 6.84
C ILE A 115 -10.54 -7.91 8.03
N LYS A 116 -9.45 -7.19 7.74
CA LYS A 116 -8.65 -6.48 8.71
C LYS A 116 -8.67 -5.00 8.38
N CYS A 117 -9.06 -4.21 9.36
CA CYS A 117 -9.27 -2.78 9.28
C CYS A 117 -8.32 -2.11 10.25
N LEU A 118 -7.20 -1.64 9.72
CA LEU A 118 -6.14 -1.03 10.50
C LEU A 118 -6.34 0.48 10.56
N GLN A 119 -6.59 1.00 11.76
CA GLN A 119 -6.47 2.43 12.03
C GLN A 119 -4.99 2.76 12.11
N THR A 120 -4.43 3.15 10.97
CA THR A 120 -3.13 3.79 10.97
C THR A 120 -3.33 5.16 11.59
N ALA A 121 -2.61 5.47 12.68
CA ALA A 121 -2.34 6.87 13.01
C ALA A 121 -1.88 7.53 11.70
N ILE A 122 -2.63 8.54 11.24
CA ILE A 122 -2.35 9.27 10.01
C ILE A 122 -0.85 9.52 10.02
N SER A 123 -0.13 8.81 9.15
CA SER A 123 1.32 8.98 9.06
C SER A 123 1.52 10.47 8.83
N LEU A 124 2.54 11.08 9.44
CA LEU A 124 2.90 12.47 9.19
C LEU A 124 2.94 12.77 7.68
N ILE A 125 3.20 11.75 6.85
CA ILE A 125 3.10 11.78 5.38
C ILE A 125 1.67 12.04 4.90
N HIS A 126 0.63 11.36 5.40
CA HIS A 126 -0.76 11.57 4.98
C HIS A 126 -1.35 12.86 5.57
N LEU A 127 -0.86 13.31 6.73
CA LEU A 127 -1.18 14.63 7.31
C LEU A 127 -0.50 15.77 6.52
N VAL A 128 0.72 15.56 6.04
CA VAL A 128 1.43 16.52 5.16
C VAL A 128 0.88 16.49 3.73
N MET A 129 0.21 15.42 3.33
CA MET A 129 -0.45 15.28 2.01
C MET A 129 -1.94 15.66 2.04
N SER A 130 -2.55 15.91 3.20
CA SER A 130 -3.91 16.46 3.30
C SER A 130 -3.90 17.97 3.09
N GLU A 131 -4.83 18.50 2.29
CA GLU A 131 -4.92 19.90 1.86
C GLU A 131 -4.86 20.91 3.02
N GLU A 132 -5.42 20.58 4.18
CA GLU A 132 -5.43 21.40 5.40
C GLU A 132 -4.04 21.78 5.95
N MET A 133 -3.04 20.89 5.82
CA MET A 133 -1.68 21.17 6.33
C MET A 133 -0.85 21.95 5.30
N ASN A 134 -1.16 21.78 4.01
CA ASN A 134 -0.48 22.45 2.91
C ASN A 134 -0.78 23.97 2.93
N GLU A 135 -2.00 24.37 3.28
CA GLU A 135 -2.35 25.78 3.48
C GLU A 135 -1.63 26.42 4.66
N LYS A 136 -1.45 25.69 5.78
CA LYS A 136 -0.70 26.20 6.95
C LYS A 136 0.79 26.33 6.66
N VAL A 137 1.38 25.41 5.90
CA VAL A 137 2.79 25.47 5.51
C VAL A 137 3.05 26.58 4.49
N ASN A 138 2.11 26.84 3.58
CA ASN A 138 2.22 27.96 2.64
C ASN A 138 2.10 29.32 3.36
N LYS A 139 1.19 29.45 4.33
CA LYS A 139 1.09 30.66 5.18
C LYS A 139 2.34 30.92 6.03
N MET A 140 3.04 29.87 6.48
CA MET A 140 4.30 30.02 7.22
C MET A 140 5.50 30.39 6.34
N LYS A 141 5.51 30.02 5.06
CA LYS A 141 6.60 30.36 4.13
C LYS A 141 6.59 31.80 3.65
N GLU A 142 5.45 32.48 3.74
CA GLU A 142 5.33 33.90 3.36
C GLU A 142 5.90 34.85 4.43
N GLN A 143 6.30 34.36 5.62
CA GLN A 143 6.84 35.18 6.70
C GLN A 143 8.36 35.06 6.95
N ASP A 144 9.04 34.03 6.41
CA ASP A 144 10.48 33.77 6.70
C ASP A 144 11.38 33.77 5.44
N GLY A 145 10.97 34.47 4.39
CA GLY A 145 11.68 34.57 3.12
C GLY A 145 12.77 35.66 3.10
N ASN A 146 13.76 35.61 3.97
CA ASN A 146 15.06 36.26 3.72
C ASN A 146 16.14 35.66 4.61
N ASP A 147 17.03 34.87 3.99
CA ASP A 147 18.40 34.53 4.39
C ASP A 147 18.70 33.04 4.24
N GLN A 148 19.27 32.69 3.08
CA GLN A 148 20.41 31.77 2.93
C GLN A 148 20.59 31.39 1.44
N GLN A 149 21.05 32.36 0.66
CA GLN A 149 21.90 32.10 -0.50
C GLN A 149 23.32 32.53 -0.14
N ASN A 150 24.14 31.60 0.33
CA ASN A 150 25.59 31.59 0.10
C ASN A 150 26.20 30.40 0.84
N LEU A 151 26.70 29.42 0.09
CA LEU A 151 27.99 28.74 0.32
C LEU A 151 28.13 27.62 -0.75
N GLN A 152 28.59 28.01 -1.94
CA GLN A 152 29.31 27.13 -2.84
C GLN A 152 30.50 27.90 -3.36
N GLN A 153 31.70 27.52 -2.92
CA GLN A 153 32.88 27.34 -3.76
C GLN A 153 34.10 27.07 -2.87
N GLN A 154 34.74 25.91 -3.06
CA GLN A 154 36.15 25.79 -3.47
C GLN A 154 36.61 24.32 -3.41
N GLY A 155 37.51 23.96 -4.33
CA GLY A 155 38.36 22.77 -4.25
C GLY A 155 38.13 21.71 -5.34
N GLN A 156 38.69 21.93 -6.53
CA GLN A 156 39.09 20.84 -7.43
C GLN A 156 40.44 20.30 -6.97
N GLU A 157 40.61 18.98 -6.88
CA GLU A 157 41.82 18.31 -7.32
C GLU A 157 41.63 16.78 -7.45
N ASN A 158 42.46 16.20 -8.32
CA ASN A 158 42.40 14.87 -8.90
C ASN A 158 42.44 13.72 -7.88
N GLN A 159 41.52 12.76 -8.04
CA GLN A 159 41.85 11.33 -7.96
C GLN A 159 40.75 10.50 -8.64
N LYS A 160 41.14 9.70 -9.64
CA LYS A 160 40.34 8.62 -10.22
C LYS A 160 40.12 7.54 -9.15
N GLN A 161 39.14 7.77 -8.28
CA GLN A 161 38.48 6.73 -7.50
C GLN A 161 37.05 6.61 -8.04
N CYS A 162 36.59 5.36 -8.17
CA CYS A 162 35.20 5.02 -8.47
C CYS A 162 34.29 5.96 -7.65
N ARG A 163 33.65 6.94 -8.31
CA ARG A 163 32.89 8.01 -7.64
C ARG A 163 31.73 7.36 -6.89
N ARG A 164 31.96 6.95 -5.65
CA ARG A 164 30.92 6.54 -4.73
C ARG A 164 30.04 7.76 -4.54
N THR A 165 28.85 7.72 -5.13
CA THR A 165 27.85 8.78 -5.00
C THR A 165 27.71 9.11 -3.52
N LYS A 166 27.92 10.39 -3.16
CA LYS A 166 27.81 10.88 -1.79
C LYS A 166 26.52 10.32 -1.18
N GLU A 167 26.66 9.50 -0.14
CA GLU A 167 25.51 8.84 0.48
C GLU A 167 24.54 9.90 1.02
N ARG A 168 23.28 9.81 0.59
CA ARG A 168 22.22 10.75 0.95
C ARG A 168 21.59 10.37 2.28
N ARG A 169 21.04 11.36 2.99
CA ARG A 169 20.31 11.13 4.25
C ARG A 169 18.95 10.48 4.00
N ILE A 170 18.45 9.72 4.97
CA ILE A 170 17.16 9.03 4.91
C ILE A 170 16.02 10.05 4.77
N GLY A 171 16.04 11.15 5.53
CA GLY A 171 15.05 12.21 5.39
C GLY A 171 15.01 12.82 3.98
N TYR A 172 16.19 13.05 3.38
CA TYR A 172 16.31 13.62 2.04
C TYR A 172 15.72 12.70 0.96
N ILE A 173 16.00 11.39 1.03
CA ILE A 173 15.46 10.46 0.03
C ILE A 173 13.94 10.28 0.18
N ILE A 174 13.41 10.31 1.40
CA ILE A 174 11.96 10.23 1.65
C ILE A 174 11.28 11.43 1.02
N GLU A 175 11.75 12.65 1.31
CA GLU A 175 11.21 13.88 0.74
C GLU A 175 11.19 13.84 -0.79
N LYS A 176 12.29 13.38 -1.39
CA LYS A 176 12.43 13.33 -2.84
C LYS A 176 11.56 12.27 -3.50
N VAL A 177 11.42 11.10 -2.88
CA VAL A 177 10.51 10.05 -3.37
C VAL A 177 9.06 10.49 -3.24
N SER A 178 8.70 11.22 -2.17
CA SER A 178 7.37 11.80 -2.00
C SER A 178 7.05 12.80 -3.10
N LYS A 179 7.90 13.82 -3.31
CA LYS A 179 7.74 14.81 -4.39
C LYS A 179 7.68 14.16 -5.77
N TRP A 180 8.48 13.12 -6.00
CA TRP A 180 8.46 12.38 -7.25
C TRP A 180 7.12 11.68 -7.50
N ARG A 181 6.52 11.11 -6.45
CA ARG A 181 5.19 10.49 -6.54
C ARG A 181 4.07 11.52 -6.65
N GLU A 182 4.21 12.67 -6.01
CA GLU A 182 3.29 13.79 -6.11
C GLU A 182 3.18 14.28 -7.56
N TYR A 183 4.31 14.57 -8.23
CA TYR A 183 4.34 14.93 -9.64
C TYR A 183 3.70 13.88 -10.55
N TYR A 184 3.84 12.59 -10.21
CA TYR A 184 3.24 11.50 -10.97
C TYR A 184 1.74 11.31 -10.73
N SER A 185 1.26 11.59 -9.53
CA SER A 185 -0.18 11.52 -9.18
C SER A 185 -0.95 12.68 -9.80
N GLY A 186 -0.29 13.81 -10.05
CA GLY A 186 -0.88 15.03 -10.59
C GLY A 186 -0.80 16.14 -9.56
N ILE A 187 -0.32 17.31 -10.00
CA ILE A 187 -0.28 18.51 -9.17
C ILE A 187 -1.03 19.64 -9.86
N MET A 188 -1.66 20.49 -9.06
CA MET A 188 -2.29 21.71 -9.53
C MET A 188 -1.21 22.77 -9.73
N ILE A 189 -0.88 23.07 -10.97
CA ILE A 189 -0.02 24.21 -11.33
C ILE A 189 -0.90 25.20 -12.06
N ASP A 190 -0.98 26.43 -11.56
CA ASP A 190 -1.71 27.53 -12.19
C ASP A 190 -3.19 27.22 -12.50
N GLY A 191 -3.84 26.43 -11.64
CA GLY A 191 -5.25 26.05 -11.79
C GLY A 191 -5.51 24.85 -12.70
N GLU A 192 -4.48 24.31 -13.38
CA GLU A 192 -4.57 23.11 -14.20
C GLU A 192 -3.97 21.89 -13.51
N SER A 193 -4.69 20.76 -13.55
CA SER A 193 -4.18 19.48 -13.06
C SER A 193 -3.21 18.89 -14.07
N LYS A 194 -1.91 19.02 -13.80
CA LYS A 194 -0.85 18.49 -14.65
C LYS A 194 -0.24 17.24 -14.04
N ARG A 195 -0.39 16.13 -14.75
CA ARG A 195 0.23 14.85 -14.42
C ARG A 195 1.52 14.67 -15.21
N PHE A 196 2.62 14.46 -14.50
CA PHE A 196 3.91 14.21 -15.13
C PHE A 196 4.15 12.71 -15.27
N THR A 197 4.86 12.32 -16.33
CA THR A 197 5.40 10.97 -16.41
C THR A 197 6.45 10.74 -15.32
N LEU A 198 6.73 9.48 -14.99
CA LEU A 198 7.76 9.14 -14.00
C LEU A 198 9.15 9.70 -14.37
N GLU A 199 9.45 9.84 -15.66
CA GLU A 199 10.72 10.37 -16.16
C GLU A 199 10.80 11.89 -15.97
N GLU A 200 9.76 12.61 -16.35
CA GLU A 200 9.66 14.07 -16.19
C GLU A 200 9.64 14.46 -14.70
N ALA A 201 8.90 13.71 -13.89
CA ALA A 201 8.88 13.89 -12.45
C ALA A 201 10.28 13.66 -11.84
N ALA A 202 11.06 12.70 -12.36
CA ALA A 202 12.42 12.43 -11.90
C ALA A 202 13.37 13.59 -12.23
N GLN A 203 13.22 14.18 -13.43
CA GLN A 203 13.93 15.39 -13.82
C GLN A 203 13.60 16.56 -12.87
N LYS A 204 12.32 16.78 -12.55
CA LYS A 204 11.89 17.84 -11.62
C LYS A 204 12.49 17.72 -10.23
N VAL A 205 12.70 16.50 -9.71
CA VAL A 205 13.32 16.30 -8.39
C VAL A 205 14.85 16.28 -8.41
N ASN A 206 15.48 16.42 -9.58
CA ASN A 206 16.94 16.36 -9.80
C ASN A 206 17.59 15.06 -9.33
N ILE A 207 16.94 13.92 -9.59
CA ILE A 207 17.46 12.58 -9.25
C ILE A 207 17.12 11.64 -10.39
N SER A 208 18.07 10.79 -10.79
CA SER A 208 17.78 9.76 -11.78
C SER A 208 16.66 8.83 -11.31
N LYS A 209 15.73 8.50 -12.22
CA LYS A 209 14.63 7.57 -11.97
C LYS A 209 15.09 6.26 -11.35
N LYS A 210 16.17 5.65 -11.88
CA LYS A 210 16.78 4.43 -11.33
C LYS A 210 17.11 4.56 -9.83
N SER A 211 17.61 5.72 -9.39
CA SER A 211 17.92 5.94 -7.97
C SER A 211 16.65 6.12 -7.15
N LEU A 212 15.65 6.82 -7.69
CA LEU A 212 14.35 7.00 -7.02
C LEU A 212 13.60 5.69 -6.87
N ASP A 213 13.65 4.82 -7.87
CA ASP A 213 13.11 3.46 -7.81
C ASP A 213 13.81 2.63 -6.72
N ASP A 214 15.14 2.66 -6.64
CA ASP A 214 15.87 2.01 -5.54
C ASP A 214 15.47 2.60 -4.18
N TYR A 215 15.45 3.92 -4.01
CA TYR A 215 15.05 4.54 -2.75
C TYR A 215 13.63 4.15 -2.34
N LEU A 216 12.69 4.17 -3.28
CA LEU A 216 11.32 3.74 -3.03
C LEU A 216 11.27 2.28 -2.58
N LEU A 217 12.02 1.39 -3.24
CA LEU A 217 12.10 -0.02 -2.85
C LEU A 217 12.67 -0.19 -1.44
N GLN A 218 13.75 0.51 -1.11
CA GLN A 218 14.34 0.48 0.23
C GLN A 218 13.38 1.01 1.29
N ILE A 219 12.65 2.09 1.02
CA ILE A 219 11.64 2.64 1.92
C ILE A 219 10.49 1.65 2.12
N ARG A 220 10.00 1.01 1.04
CA ARG A 220 8.96 -0.02 1.12
C ARG A 220 9.39 -1.20 1.98
N TYR A 221 10.61 -1.71 1.79
CA TYR A 221 11.12 -2.81 2.62
C TYR A 221 11.43 -2.39 4.05
N GLY A 222 11.98 -1.19 4.26
CA GLY A 222 12.17 -0.63 5.59
C GLY A 222 10.86 -0.62 6.36
N ARG A 223 9.79 -0.12 5.74
CA ARG A 223 8.44 -0.16 6.34
C ARG A 223 7.96 -1.59 6.59
N LYS A 224 8.13 -2.49 5.62
CA LYS A 224 7.75 -3.91 5.75
C LYS A 224 8.43 -4.61 6.92
N PHE A 225 9.65 -4.20 7.27
CA PHE A 225 10.44 -4.78 8.35
C PHE A 225 10.41 -3.96 9.65
N GLY A 226 9.62 -2.91 9.74
CA GLY A 226 9.49 -2.10 10.96
C GLY A 226 10.65 -1.14 11.21
N PHE A 227 11.30 -0.62 10.17
CA PHE A 227 12.36 0.38 10.30
C PHE A 227 11.80 1.72 10.82
N ASN A 228 12.41 2.28 11.87
CA ASN A 228 12.02 3.58 12.41
C ASN A 228 12.65 4.74 11.61
N PHE A 229 11.91 5.25 10.63
CA PHE A 229 12.38 6.36 9.79
C PHE A 229 12.53 7.70 10.52
N ASN A 230 11.85 7.88 11.65
CA ASN A 230 11.88 9.15 12.39
C ASN A 230 13.20 9.29 13.17
N GLU A 231 13.56 8.24 13.91
CA GLU A 231 14.84 8.17 14.64
C GLU A 231 16.04 8.25 13.70
N HIS A 232 15.98 7.54 12.57
CA HIS A 232 17.09 7.48 11.62
C HIS A 232 17.01 8.56 10.51
N LYS A 233 16.17 9.59 10.63
CA LYS A 233 15.95 10.60 9.57
C LYS A 233 17.24 11.30 9.14
N ASN A 234 18.13 11.59 10.09
CA ASN A 234 19.39 12.30 9.85
C ASN A 234 20.53 11.36 9.42
N GLU A 235 20.32 10.05 9.49
CA GLU A 235 21.32 9.05 9.13
C GLU A 235 21.40 8.84 7.62
N LYS A 236 22.48 8.19 7.19
CA LYS A 236 22.71 7.87 5.78
C LYS A 236 21.81 6.71 5.35
N VAL A 237 21.39 6.72 4.08
CA VAL A 237 20.59 5.64 3.46
C VAL A 237 21.24 4.25 3.57
N GLY A 238 22.56 4.19 3.76
CA GLY A 238 23.27 2.94 4.02
C GLY A 238 22.72 2.16 5.22
N VAL A 239 22.25 2.84 6.26
CA VAL A 239 21.67 2.20 7.46
C VAL A 239 20.37 1.48 7.11
N LEU A 240 19.48 2.15 6.35
CA LEU A 240 18.26 1.55 5.83
C LEU A 240 18.55 0.33 4.94
N ARG A 241 19.53 0.44 4.02
CA ARG A 241 19.91 -0.67 3.13
C ARG A 241 20.48 -1.86 3.90
N ALA A 242 21.31 -1.61 4.91
CA ALA A 242 21.86 -2.66 5.76
C ALA A 242 20.77 -3.38 6.54
N PHE A 243 19.82 -2.64 7.12
CA PHE A 243 18.67 -3.19 7.82
C PHE A 243 17.80 -4.07 6.91
N VAL A 244 17.44 -3.57 5.72
CA VAL A 244 16.65 -4.30 4.73
C VAL A 244 17.38 -5.57 4.28
N LYS A 245 18.70 -5.50 4.04
CA LYS A 245 19.52 -6.66 3.66
C LYS A 245 19.53 -7.72 4.76
N LYS A 246 19.73 -7.32 6.02
CA LYS A 246 19.73 -8.22 7.19
C LYS A 246 18.42 -9.01 7.26
N ASN A 247 17.28 -8.32 7.17
CA ASN A 247 15.96 -8.93 7.28
C ASN A 247 15.53 -9.76 6.04
N ASN A 248 16.02 -9.41 4.85
CA ASN A 248 15.81 -10.22 3.65
C ASN A 248 16.62 -11.53 3.67
N CYS A 249 17.81 -11.54 4.29
CA CYS A 249 18.61 -12.76 4.46
C CYS A 249 18.02 -13.73 5.50
N THR A 250 17.40 -13.24 6.57
CA THR A 250 16.76 -14.09 7.60
C THR A 250 15.57 -14.87 7.05
N LYS A 251 14.80 -14.30 6.12
CA LYS A 251 13.69 -15.01 5.45
C LYS A 251 14.17 -16.14 4.55
N LYS A 252 15.26 -15.95 3.80
CA LYS A 252 15.82 -17.00 2.92
C LYS A 252 16.40 -18.19 3.67
N LYS A 253 16.83 -18.02 4.93
CA LYS A 253 17.32 -19.14 5.76
C LYS A 253 16.19 -19.98 6.36
N LYS A 254 15.04 -19.38 6.70
CA LYS A 254 13.88 -20.14 7.20
C LYS A 254 13.28 -21.04 6.12
N ILE A 255 13.18 -20.57 4.87
CA ILE A 255 12.60 -21.34 3.74
C ILE A 255 13.49 -22.53 3.30
N LYS A 256 14.76 -22.60 3.71
CA LYS A 256 15.70 -23.66 3.31
C LYS A 256 15.90 -24.77 4.35
N THR A 257 15.21 -24.68 5.48
CA THR A 257 15.38 -25.62 6.61
C THR A 257 14.06 -26.31 6.97
N GLU A 258 13.07 -26.25 6.09
CA GLU A 258 11.84 -27.05 6.13
C GLU A 258 11.77 -27.91 4.87
#